data_AF-A0A9Q7XPE0-F1
#
_entry.id   AF-A0A9Q7XPE0-F1
#
_cell.length_a   1.000
_cell.length_b   1.000
_cell.length_c   1.000
_cell.angle_alpha   90.00
_cell.angle_beta   90.00
_cell.angle_gamma   90.00
#
_symmetry.space_group_name_H-M   'P 1'
#
loop_
_entity.id
_entity.type
_entity.pdbx_description
1 polymer ?
#
loop_
_entity_poly.entity_id
_entity_poly.type
_entity_poly.pdbx_seq_one_letter_code
_entity_poly.pdbx_strand_id
1 'polypeptide(L)'
;MTVAKESSSSVAEQNRLLSQLLSLFPLTSSSAKKHPSATPEDDGGSNKVLVQVSDQVPAGRGLVFTQPVEPEQVLIRLPPEALINVKSFRTFFHPDTPPNIASIAASVKKSDHRLSSAQLLSLLLARTKVEEALNVKRGSNATTTRHETLKLFVKTLPTSFDTVPLTWSLHARGLGKNGESTKLGTWKQRIHQILLQALPQHSHELQLKVRQRFDKDWAAICSMRSSKPDMLAEPPLLTSNPDLARDIVHSIDQELFLWSWLCVNSRCVFLPLGLAEHADNFTLAPMLDMANHTPDPALECKVNYTEDGGLELSTPCADQQTLAERESCVGNAGDECFITYGPHSNECLLSEYGFVLPSKLQFTGETLSAKWKGSRYVDIQFDKEVEALLTAQGKEGEAKIELLQSRGYWEEFTIHPYPEPAHPSHRLIPALRLAALGMNAAKEGGGSAQKVAKTKAQPGVKSGKKLPYNANVETSDLAKWEETLTGYREKVSDENEERAHAILVDLCNKRRMNSEQARQSLAEAEALLFSSVNHLGIEQDQEGWARSLALVKQLHNEEEVVLWLVGQAAKDQAEW
;
A
#
# COMPACT_ATOMS: atom_id res chain seq x y z
N MET A 1 15.61 -35.46 -1.10
CA MET A 1 16.19 -35.44 -2.47
C MET A 1 15.55 -34.28 -3.24
N THR A 2 16.28 -33.16 -3.28
CA THR A 2 16.30 -32.08 -4.30
C THR A 2 15.01 -31.77 -5.08
N VAL A 3 14.19 -30.86 -4.54
CA VAL A 3 13.30 -29.97 -5.31
C VAL A 3 14.03 -28.64 -5.51
N ALA A 4 15.04 -28.64 -6.39
CA ALA A 4 15.88 -27.45 -6.63
C ALA A 4 16.13 -27.19 -8.14
N LYS A 5 15.32 -27.77 -9.03
CA LYS A 5 15.48 -27.63 -10.49
C LYS A 5 14.36 -26.90 -11.22
N GLU A 6 13.22 -26.65 -10.59
CA GLU A 6 12.09 -25.96 -11.25
C GLU A 6 12.18 -24.42 -11.17
N SER A 7 12.81 -23.85 -10.14
CA SER A 7 12.83 -22.39 -9.93
C SER A 7 13.70 -21.65 -10.96
N SER A 8 14.90 -22.18 -11.24
CA SER A 8 15.83 -21.61 -12.22
C SER A 8 15.25 -21.57 -13.64
N SER A 9 14.43 -22.57 -14.02
CA SER A 9 13.75 -22.58 -15.32
C SER A 9 12.64 -21.55 -15.43
N SER A 10 11.93 -21.26 -14.32
CA SER A 10 10.84 -20.28 -14.31
C SER A 10 11.36 -18.84 -14.36
N VAL A 11 12.45 -18.53 -13.64
CA VAL A 11 13.08 -17.20 -13.69
C VAL A 11 13.72 -16.93 -15.05
N ALA A 12 14.38 -17.93 -15.64
CA ALA A 12 14.93 -17.81 -16.99
C ALA A 12 13.84 -17.49 -18.02
N GLU A 13 12.67 -18.14 -17.93
CA GLU A 13 11.52 -17.84 -18.78
C GLU A 13 10.97 -16.43 -18.53
N GLN A 14 10.89 -15.99 -17.27
CA GLN A 14 10.42 -14.63 -16.94
C GLN A 14 11.35 -13.56 -17.52
N ASN A 15 12.68 -13.71 -17.36
CA ASN A 15 13.66 -12.82 -17.98
C ASN A 15 13.54 -12.84 -19.51
N ARG A 16 13.37 -14.02 -20.13
CA ARG A 16 13.16 -14.16 -21.58
C ARG A 16 11.93 -13.37 -22.05
N LEU A 17 10.80 -13.50 -21.34
CA LEU A 17 9.56 -12.79 -21.65
C LEU A 17 9.69 -11.28 -21.51
N LEU A 18 10.34 -10.81 -20.43
CA LEU A 18 10.58 -9.38 -20.20
C LEU A 18 11.54 -8.79 -21.25
N SER A 19 12.63 -9.48 -21.58
CA SER A 19 13.53 -9.06 -22.66
C SER A 19 12.81 -9.02 -24.01
N GLN A 20 11.95 -10.01 -24.30
CA GLN A 20 11.12 -10.01 -25.50
C GLN A 20 10.16 -8.80 -25.51
N LEU A 21 9.54 -8.47 -24.37
CA LEU A 21 8.64 -7.32 -24.25
C LEU A 21 9.40 -6.01 -24.50
N LEU A 22 10.56 -5.82 -23.87
CA LEU A 22 11.35 -4.60 -24.06
C LEU A 22 11.86 -4.46 -25.51
N SER A 23 12.17 -5.57 -26.19
CA SER A 23 12.60 -5.55 -27.59
C SER A 23 11.53 -5.04 -28.57
N LEU A 24 10.26 -5.02 -28.17
CA LEU A 24 9.17 -4.44 -28.96
C LEU A 24 9.28 -2.91 -29.10
N PHE A 25 10.08 -2.26 -28.25
CA PHE A 25 10.21 -0.80 -28.17
C PHE A 25 11.69 -0.39 -28.24
N PRO A 26 12.33 -0.48 -29.43
CA PRO A 26 13.71 -0.05 -29.59
C PRO A 26 13.80 1.46 -29.35
N LEU A 27 14.57 1.87 -28.34
CA LEU A 27 14.82 3.28 -28.06
C LEU A 27 15.64 3.88 -29.22
N THR A 28 15.10 4.88 -29.89
CA THR A 28 15.80 5.58 -30.97
C THR A 28 16.90 6.47 -30.37
N SER A 29 18.09 6.42 -30.95
CA SER A 29 19.30 7.14 -30.49
C SER A 29 19.20 8.67 -30.52
N SER A 30 18.07 9.25 -30.93
CA SER A 30 17.94 10.69 -31.17
C SER A 30 17.55 11.52 -29.92
N SER A 31 17.33 10.90 -28.76
CA SER A 31 16.96 11.61 -27.52
C SER A 31 18.05 11.66 -26.45
N ALA A 32 19.23 11.08 -26.71
CA ALA A 32 20.38 11.21 -25.82
C ALA A 32 20.98 12.63 -25.93
N LYS A 33 20.50 13.57 -25.12
CA LYS A 33 21.25 14.82 -24.87
C LYS A 33 22.57 14.42 -24.21
N LYS A 34 23.68 14.78 -24.88
CA LYS A 34 25.04 14.66 -24.33
C LYS A 34 25.11 15.42 -23.00
N HIS A 35 25.36 14.72 -21.90
CA HIS A 35 25.87 15.35 -20.68
C HIS A 35 27.26 15.95 -20.98
N PRO A 36 27.55 17.20 -20.58
CA PRO A 36 28.83 17.84 -20.86
C PRO A 36 29.89 17.39 -19.83
N SER A 37 30.28 16.11 -19.86
CA SER A 37 31.47 15.64 -19.12
C SER A 37 32.04 14.27 -19.56
N ALA A 38 31.46 13.57 -20.54
CA ALA A 38 31.99 12.27 -20.97
C ALA A 38 33.03 12.39 -22.08
N THR A 39 34.22 11.82 -21.86
CA THR A 39 35.30 11.66 -22.82
C THR A 39 34.90 10.74 -23.98
N PRO A 40 35.43 10.96 -25.21
CA PRO A 40 34.91 10.32 -26.41
C PRO A 40 35.64 9.01 -26.73
N GLU A 41 35.57 8.01 -25.87
CA GLU A 41 36.05 6.65 -26.18
C GLU A 41 35.21 5.58 -25.44
N ASP A 42 33.93 5.44 -25.81
CA ASP A 42 33.22 4.14 -25.88
C ASP A 42 31.87 4.34 -26.60
N ASP A 43 31.92 4.62 -27.91
CA ASP A 43 30.73 4.86 -28.74
C ASP A 43 30.10 3.52 -29.19
N GLY A 44 29.64 2.75 -28.20
CA GLY A 44 28.84 1.53 -28.33
C GLY A 44 27.45 1.75 -27.74
N GLY A 45 26.68 2.68 -28.31
CA GLY A 45 25.35 3.11 -27.85
C GLY A 45 24.23 2.07 -27.94
N SER A 46 24.44 0.86 -27.40
CA SER A 46 23.39 -0.13 -27.17
C SER A 46 22.85 0.00 -25.76
N ASN A 47 21.69 0.64 -25.66
CA ASN A 47 20.54 0.33 -24.82
C ASN A 47 20.65 -0.92 -23.89
N LYS A 48 21.53 -0.87 -22.88
CA LYS A 48 21.84 -2.03 -22.03
C LYS A 48 20.97 -1.99 -20.78
N VAL A 49 20.06 -2.95 -20.66
CA VAL A 49 19.32 -3.18 -19.42
C VAL A 49 20.31 -3.75 -18.39
N LEU A 50 20.53 -3.04 -17.29
CA LEU A 50 21.51 -3.39 -16.26
C LEU A 50 20.93 -4.16 -15.08
N VAL A 51 19.68 -4.59 -15.22
CA VAL A 51 18.94 -5.36 -14.22
C VAL A 51 18.35 -6.62 -14.83
N GLN A 52 18.15 -7.63 -14.00
CA GLN A 52 17.43 -8.85 -14.36
C GLN A 52 16.65 -9.36 -13.16
N VAL A 53 15.64 -10.20 -13.39
CA VAL A 53 14.92 -10.87 -12.32
C VAL A 53 15.77 -12.03 -11.76
N SER A 54 15.82 -12.15 -10.44
CA SER A 54 16.42 -13.25 -9.69
C SER A 54 15.41 -13.80 -8.69
N ASP A 55 15.42 -15.11 -8.43
CA ASP A 55 14.72 -15.75 -7.30
C ASP A 55 15.63 -15.98 -6.07
N GLN A 56 16.88 -15.51 -6.14
CA GLN A 56 17.87 -15.65 -5.07
C GLN A 56 17.87 -14.45 -4.12
N VAL A 57 16.73 -13.76 -4.00
CA VAL A 57 16.55 -12.62 -3.11
C VAL A 57 15.55 -12.94 -1.99
N PRO A 58 15.65 -12.32 -0.80
CA PRO A 58 14.84 -12.69 0.36
C PRO A 58 13.32 -12.60 0.14
N ALA A 59 12.87 -11.65 -0.68
CA ALA A 59 11.44 -11.42 -0.96
C ALA A 59 10.87 -12.35 -2.05
N GLY A 60 11.63 -13.36 -2.50
CA GLY A 60 11.25 -14.26 -3.58
C GLY A 60 11.86 -13.81 -4.89
N ARG A 61 11.04 -13.29 -5.82
CA ARG A 61 11.56 -12.71 -7.07
C ARG A 61 11.82 -11.22 -6.90
N GLY A 62 12.92 -10.73 -7.43
CA GLY A 62 13.26 -9.31 -7.41
C GLY A 62 14.25 -8.95 -8.52
N LEU A 63 14.40 -7.64 -8.79
CA LEU A 63 15.44 -7.16 -9.68
C LEU A 63 16.81 -7.19 -9.00
N VAL A 64 17.84 -7.62 -9.70
CA VAL A 64 19.24 -7.55 -9.26
C VAL A 64 20.08 -6.90 -10.35
N PHE A 65 21.18 -6.24 -9.97
CA PHE A 65 22.13 -5.69 -10.94
C PHE A 65 22.86 -6.81 -11.68
N THR A 66 23.09 -6.63 -12.98
CA THR A 66 23.81 -7.62 -13.82
C THR A 66 25.32 -7.43 -13.81
N GLN A 67 25.79 -6.28 -13.32
CA GLN A 67 27.18 -5.87 -13.26
C GLN A 67 27.35 -4.84 -12.13
N PRO A 68 28.57 -4.46 -11.73
CA PRO A 68 28.78 -3.29 -10.89
C PRO A 68 28.17 -2.03 -11.51
N VAL A 69 27.57 -1.18 -10.68
CA VAL A 69 26.86 0.03 -11.10
C VAL A 69 27.36 1.28 -10.38
N GLU A 70 27.42 2.37 -11.12
CA GLU A 70 27.88 3.68 -10.65
C GLU A 70 26.72 4.50 -10.05
N PRO A 71 26.99 5.54 -9.25
CA PRO A 71 25.95 6.45 -8.76
C PRO A 71 25.17 7.11 -9.91
N GLU A 72 23.85 7.27 -9.72
CA GLU A 72 22.93 7.89 -10.69
C GLU A 72 22.91 7.24 -12.09
N GLN A 73 23.48 6.03 -12.22
CA GLN A 73 23.50 5.28 -13.47
C GLN A 73 22.09 4.80 -13.82
N VAL A 74 21.69 5.07 -15.06
CA VAL A 74 20.43 4.58 -15.62
C VAL A 74 20.50 3.06 -15.81
N LEU A 75 19.57 2.35 -15.19
CA LEU A 75 19.47 0.89 -15.20
C LEU A 75 18.53 0.37 -16.29
N ILE A 76 17.40 1.07 -16.48
CA ILE A 76 16.39 0.79 -17.49
C ILE A 76 15.62 2.06 -17.82
N ARG A 77 15.29 2.23 -19.11
CA ARG A 77 14.37 3.27 -19.59
C ARG A 77 13.18 2.62 -20.29
N LEU A 78 11.98 2.97 -19.85
CA LEU A 78 10.70 2.52 -20.39
C LEU A 78 10.06 3.66 -21.17
N PRO A 79 9.95 3.55 -22.51
CA PRO A 79 9.28 4.58 -23.30
C PRO A 79 7.76 4.59 -23.02
N PRO A 80 7.05 5.70 -23.31
CA PRO A 80 5.61 5.83 -23.06
C PRO A 80 4.77 4.68 -23.65
N GLU A 81 5.20 4.12 -24.78
CA GLU A 81 4.52 3.02 -25.47
C GLU A 81 4.64 1.68 -24.73
N ALA A 82 5.68 1.50 -23.91
CA ALA A 82 5.87 0.31 -23.08
C ALA A 82 5.05 0.36 -21.78
N LEU A 83 4.63 1.56 -21.37
CA LEU A 83 3.83 1.76 -20.16
C LEU A 83 2.36 1.41 -20.42
N ILE A 84 1.78 0.60 -19.54
CA ILE A 84 0.39 0.12 -19.66
C ILE A 84 -0.51 0.95 -18.76
N ASN A 85 -1.23 1.92 -19.35
CA ASN A 85 -2.19 2.77 -18.67
C ASN A 85 -3.38 3.12 -19.57
N VAL A 86 -4.39 3.79 -19.00
CA VAL A 86 -5.64 4.14 -19.70
C VAL A 86 -5.45 5.10 -20.88
N LYS A 87 -4.33 5.83 -20.95
CA LYS A 87 -3.98 6.69 -22.10
C LYS A 87 -3.27 5.92 -23.19
N SER A 88 -2.20 5.20 -22.87
CA SER A 88 -1.40 4.45 -23.85
C SER A 88 -2.17 3.27 -24.45
N PHE A 89 -3.15 2.71 -23.73
CA PHE A 89 -4.03 1.63 -24.16
C PHE A 89 -5.46 2.09 -24.47
N ARG A 90 -5.68 3.38 -24.74
CA ARG A 90 -7.02 3.94 -25.00
C ARG A 90 -7.86 3.16 -26.02
N THR A 91 -7.23 2.59 -27.06
CA THR A 91 -7.91 1.81 -28.12
C THR A 91 -8.48 0.48 -27.65
N PHE A 92 -8.08 -0.02 -26.48
CA PHE A 92 -8.58 -1.25 -25.86
C PHE A 92 -9.84 -1.01 -25.01
N PHE A 93 -10.27 0.25 -24.88
CA PHE A 93 -11.42 0.66 -24.08
C PHE A 93 -12.47 1.34 -24.96
N HIS A 94 -13.74 1.13 -24.62
CA HIS A 94 -14.82 1.89 -25.25
C HIS A 94 -14.63 3.40 -25.01
N PRO A 95 -14.85 4.30 -25.99
CA PRO A 95 -14.53 5.73 -25.86
C PRO A 95 -15.15 6.47 -24.65
N ASP A 96 -16.30 5.97 -24.18
CA ASP A 96 -17.07 6.57 -23.08
C ASP A 96 -16.68 6.07 -21.67
N THR A 97 -15.81 5.05 -21.57
CA THR A 97 -15.45 4.45 -20.27
C THR A 97 -14.21 5.05 -19.58
N PRO A 98 -13.16 5.57 -20.26
CA PRO A 98 -11.98 6.14 -19.59
C PRO A 98 -12.30 7.28 -18.62
N PRO A 99 -11.51 7.49 -17.55
CA PRO A 99 -11.67 8.60 -16.62
C PRO A 99 -11.63 9.98 -17.29
N ASN A 100 -12.11 10.98 -16.56
CA ASN A 100 -12.05 12.36 -17.03
C ASN A 100 -10.63 12.91 -17.00
N ILE A 101 -10.30 13.75 -17.98
CA ILE A 101 -9.06 14.53 -18.01
C ILE A 101 -9.22 15.74 -17.07
N ALA A 102 -8.16 16.12 -16.36
CA ALA A 102 -8.14 17.33 -15.55
C ALA A 102 -8.33 18.56 -16.47
N SER A 103 -9.43 19.30 -16.30
CA SER A 103 -9.72 20.54 -17.04
C SER A 103 -9.74 21.74 -16.11
N ILE A 104 -9.14 22.85 -16.54
CA ILE A 104 -9.13 24.15 -15.82
C ILE A 104 -10.40 24.96 -16.14
N ALA A 105 -11.13 24.62 -17.21
CA ALA A 105 -12.33 25.33 -17.61
C ALA A 105 -13.40 24.37 -18.17
N ALA A 106 -14.63 24.52 -17.67
CA ALA A 106 -15.90 23.97 -18.15
C ALA A 106 -16.42 22.65 -17.55
N SER A 107 -17.75 22.67 -17.38
CA SER A 107 -18.65 21.62 -16.92
C SER A 107 -18.36 20.26 -17.54
N VAL A 108 -17.85 19.34 -16.71
CA VAL A 108 -17.67 17.94 -17.08
C VAL A 108 -19.06 17.34 -17.32
N LYS A 109 -19.37 16.96 -18.57
CA LYS A 109 -20.51 16.09 -18.85
C LYS A 109 -20.30 14.78 -18.08
N LYS A 110 -21.03 14.59 -16.98
CA LYS A 110 -21.07 13.31 -16.27
C LYS A 110 -21.65 12.27 -17.23
N SER A 111 -20.78 11.46 -17.82
CA SER A 111 -21.19 10.20 -18.45
C SER A 111 -21.37 9.20 -17.31
N ASP A 112 -22.55 8.58 -17.23
CA ASP A 112 -22.88 7.55 -16.24
C ASP A 112 -22.12 6.22 -16.49
N HIS A 113 -21.19 6.20 -17.44
CA HIS A 113 -20.48 4.99 -17.87
C HIS A 113 -18.97 5.06 -17.70
N ARG A 114 -18.47 6.08 -17.00
CA ARG A 114 -17.04 6.23 -16.70
C ARG A 114 -16.62 5.20 -15.65
N LEU A 115 -15.44 4.61 -15.86
CA LEU A 115 -14.78 3.69 -14.94
C LEU A 115 -13.44 4.29 -14.51
N SER A 116 -12.98 3.91 -13.32
CA SER A 116 -11.64 4.32 -12.82
C SER A 116 -10.53 3.64 -13.62
N SER A 117 -9.31 4.16 -13.52
CA SER A 117 -8.11 3.52 -14.08
C SER A 117 -7.92 2.12 -13.49
N ALA A 118 -8.21 1.93 -12.20
CA ALA A 118 -8.11 0.62 -11.53
C ALA A 118 -9.07 -0.40 -12.14
N GLN A 119 -10.33 -0.02 -12.34
CA GLN A 119 -11.34 -0.88 -12.96
C GLN A 119 -10.95 -1.25 -14.41
N LEU A 120 -10.52 -0.27 -15.20
CA LEU A 120 -10.19 -0.49 -16.61
C LEU A 120 -8.92 -1.33 -16.80
N LEU A 121 -7.87 -1.09 -16.01
CA LEU A 121 -6.64 -1.87 -16.11
C LEU A 121 -6.83 -3.30 -15.55
N SER A 122 -7.62 -3.48 -14.49
CA SER A 122 -7.97 -4.81 -13.99
C SER A 122 -8.78 -5.59 -15.04
N LEU A 123 -9.73 -4.93 -15.71
CA LEU A 123 -10.48 -5.51 -16.82
C LEU A 123 -9.57 -5.84 -18.01
N LEU A 124 -8.61 -4.97 -18.33
CA LEU A 124 -7.66 -5.18 -19.42
C LEU A 124 -6.87 -6.48 -19.20
N LEU A 125 -6.25 -6.64 -18.04
CA LEU A 125 -5.48 -7.84 -17.70
C LEU A 125 -6.35 -9.10 -17.66
N ALA A 126 -7.56 -9.02 -17.08
CA ALA A 126 -8.49 -10.14 -17.03
C ALA A 126 -8.91 -10.59 -18.43
N ARG A 127 -9.29 -9.66 -19.33
CA ARG A 127 -9.65 -9.98 -20.72
C ARG A 127 -8.49 -10.63 -21.45
N THR A 128 -7.27 -10.09 -21.34
CA THR A 128 -6.08 -10.67 -21.97
C THR A 128 -5.84 -12.12 -21.50
N LYS A 129 -6.05 -12.42 -20.21
CA LYS A 129 -5.90 -13.77 -19.68
C LYS A 129 -6.97 -14.74 -20.21
N VAL A 130 -8.22 -14.30 -20.36
CA VAL A 130 -9.27 -15.10 -21.02
C VAL A 130 -8.95 -15.34 -22.49
N GLU A 131 -8.55 -14.30 -23.21
CA GLU A 131 -8.19 -14.41 -24.63
C GLU A 131 -7.05 -15.39 -24.88
N GLU A 132 -6.05 -15.39 -23.99
CA GLU A 132 -4.97 -16.36 -24.02
C GLU A 132 -5.47 -17.79 -23.79
N ALA A 133 -6.31 -18.01 -22.78
CA ALA A 133 -6.88 -19.33 -22.49
C ALA A 133 -7.73 -19.87 -23.66
N LEU A 134 -8.47 -18.97 -24.34
CA LEU A 134 -9.27 -19.31 -25.51
C LEU A 134 -8.47 -19.39 -26.82
N ASN A 135 -7.16 -19.11 -26.79
CA ASN A 135 -6.29 -19.04 -27.97
C ASN A 135 -6.88 -18.16 -29.09
N VAL A 136 -7.43 -17.00 -28.72
CA VAL A 136 -8.08 -16.09 -29.68
C VAL A 136 -7.08 -15.68 -30.77
N LYS A 137 -7.34 -16.13 -32.00
CA LYS A 137 -6.51 -15.80 -33.17
C LYS A 137 -6.95 -14.47 -33.76
N ARG A 138 -6.14 -13.44 -33.56
CA ARG A 138 -6.28 -12.15 -34.25
C ARG A 138 -5.65 -12.26 -35.65
N GLY A 139 -6.29 -11.69 -36.66
CA GLY A 139 -5.69 -11.60 -37.99
C GLY A 139 -4.36 -10.83 -37.95
N SER A 140 -3.42 -11.14 -38.84
CA SER A 140 -2.09 -10.51 -38.88
C SER A 140 -2.14 -8.98 -38.94
N ASN A 141 -3.17 -8.42 -39.58
CA ASN A 141 -3.35 -6.97 -39.74
C ASN A 141 -4.02 -6.30 -38.53
N ALA A 142 -4.54 -7.07 -37.56
CA ALA A 142 -5.23 -6.58 -36.36
C ALA A 142 -4.37 -6.68 -35.08
N THR A 143 -3.28 -7.47 -35.12
CA THR A 143 -2.37 -7.61 -33.98
C THR A 143 -1.40 -6.44 -33.96
N THR A 144 -1.53 -5.57 -32.96
CA THR A 144 -0.61 -4.44 -32.77
C THR A 144 0.49 -4.79 -31.77
N THR A 145 1.60 -4.04 -31.77
CA THR A 145 2.66 -4.18 -30.75
C THR A 145 2.10 -4.22 -29.33
N ARG A 146 1.08 -3.41 -29.04
CA ARG A 146 0.40 -3.34 -27.73
C ARG A 146 -0.29 -4.65 -27.33
N HIS A 147 -0.83 -5.42 -28.28
CA HIS A 147 -1.41 -6.73 -27.99
C HIS A 147 -0.33 -7.72 -27.54
N GLU A 148 0.80 -7.72 -28.24
CA GLU A 148 1.94 -8.56 -27.88
C GLU A 148 2.54 -8.13 -26.53
N THR A 149 2.65 -6.83 -26.27
CA THR A 149 3.06 -6.28 -24.96
C THR A 149 2.18 -6.81 -23.83
N LEU A 150 0.85 -6.73 -23.96
CA LEU A 150 -0.08 -7.24 -22.94
C LEU A 150 0.06 -8.74 -22.73
N LYS A 151 0.14 -9.51 -23.81
CA LYS A 151 0.29 -10.95 -23.75
C LYS A 151 1.58 -11.36 -23.03
N LEU A 152 2.70 -10.70 -23.34
CA LEU A 152 3.97 -10.96 -22.67
C LEU A 152 3.92 -10.52 -21.21
N PHE A 153 3.35 -9.34 -20.92
CA PHE A 153 3.26 -8.82 -19.56
C PHE A 153 2.38 -9.68 -18.64
N VAL A 154 1.22 -10.15 -19.12
CA VAL A 154 0.34 -11.01 -18.33
C VAL A 154 1.03 -12.31 -17.90
N LYS A 155 1.93 -12.84 -18.74
CA LYS A 155 2.73 -14.03 -18.41
C LYS A 155 3.81 -13.78 -17.37
N THR A 156 4.22 -12.53 -17.17
CA THR A 156 5.24 -12.17 -16.17
C THR A 156 4.65 -11.84 -14.81
N LEU A 157 3.32 -11.66 -14.72
CA LEU A 157 2.61 -11.39 -13.47
C LEU A 157 2.53 -12.64 -12.57
N PRO A 158 2.39 -12.50 -11.24
CA PRO A 158 2.21 -13.61 -10.33
C PRO A 158 0.96 -14.42 -10.63
N THR A 159 1.00 -15.66 -10.18
CA THR A 159 -0.11 -16.60 -10.34
C THR A 159 -1.07 -16.60 -9.15
N SER A 160 -0.60 -16.25 -7.96
CA SER A 160 -1.39 -16.23 -6.72
C SER A 160 -1.01 -15.07 -5.79
N PHE A 161 -1.88 -14.79 -4.82
CA PHE A 161 -1.75 -13.73 -3.82
C PHE A 161 -2.18 -14.25 -2.44
N ASP A 162 -1.60 -15.39 -2.05
CA ASP A 162 -2.04 -16.17 -0.88
C ASP A 162 -1.79 -15.47 0.46
N THR A 163 -0.91 -14.46 0.47
CA THR A 163 -0.56 -13.64 1.64
C THR A 163 -1.36 -12.35 1.74
N VAL A 164 -2.14 -11.98 0.73
CA VAL A 164 -2.93 -10.75 0.75
C VAL A 164 -4.24 -10.99 1.51
N PRO A 165 -4.55 -10.23 2.57
CA PRO A 165 -5.76 -10.47 3.34
C PRO A 165 -7.06 -10.39 2.52
N LEU A 166 -7.12 -9.60 1.43
CA LEU A 166 -8.28 -9.55 0.54
C LEU A 166 -8.65 -10.95 0.02
N THR A 167 -7.66 -11.73 -0.42
CA THR A 167 -7.79 -13.13 -0.85
C THR A 167 -8.45 -13.96 0.23
N TRP A 168 -7.99 -13.85 1.48
CA TRP A 168 -8.56 -14.57 2.62
C TRP A 168 -10.03 -14.22 2.81
N SER A 169 -10.40 -12.94 2.73
CA SER A 169 -11.78 -12.50 2.96
C SER A 169 -12.78 -12.98 1.91
N LEU A 170 -12.32 -13.23 0.68
CA LEU A 170 -13.16 -13.77 -0.37
C LEU A 170 -13.33 -15.28 -0.19
N HIS A 171 -12.24 -15.99 0.08
CA HIS A 171 -12.29 -17.43 0.32
C HIS A 171 -12.94 -17.83 1.65
N ALA A 172 -12.91 -16.97 2.67
CA ALA A 172 -13.53 -17.22 3.97
C ALA A 172 -15.07 -17.33 3.93
N ARG A 173 -15.73 -16.74 2.93
CA ARG A 173 -17.21 -16.73 2.83
C ARG A 173 -17.80 -17.91 2.05
N GLY A 174 -16.97 -18.69 1.36
CA GLY A 174 -17.41 -19.73 0.44
C GLY A 174 -18.13 -19.15 -0.79
N LEU A 175 -17.77 -19.62 -1.98
CA LEU A 175 -18.52 -19.33 -3.21
C LEU A 175 -19.88 -20.06 -3.14
N GLY A 176 -20.87 -19.42 -2.51
CA GLY A 176 -22.23 -19.91 -2.45
C GLY A 176 -22.95 -19.78 -3.78
N LYS A 177 -22.78 -20.76 -4.67
CA LYS A 177 -23.82 -21.18 -5.63
C LYS A 177 -23.87 -22.71 -5.62
N ASN A 178 -24.95 -23.24 -5.03
CA ASN A 178 -25.30 -24.66 -4.86
C ASN A 178 -24.70 -25.31 -3.61
N GLY A 179 -25.53 -25.41 -2.57
CA GLY A 179 -25.18 -25.93 -1.24
C GLY A 179 -24.90 -27.43 -1.18
N GLU A 180 -23.84 -27.89 -1.84
CA GLU A 180 -23.20 -29.17 -1.55
C GLU A 180 -21.84 -28.93 -0.89
N SER A 181 -21.82 -29.04 0.44
CA SER A 181 -20.61 -28.97 1.24
C SER A 181 -19.82 -30.28 1.10
N THR A 182 -18.78 -30.27 0.27
CA THR A 182 -17.73 -31.30 0.31
C THR A 182 -16.81 -31.00 1.50
N LYS A 183 -16.50 -32.00 2.34
CA LYS A 183 -15.67 -31.86 3.56
C LYS A 183 -14.35 -31.09 3.34
N LEU A 184 -13.79 -31.14 2.13
CA LEU A 184 -12.55 -30.44 1.74
C LEU A 184 -12.69 -28.90 1.68
N GLY A 185 -13.90 -28.38 1.40
CA GLY A 185 -14.17 -26.93 1.40
C GLY A 185 -14.22 -26.29 2.79
N THR A 186 -14.46 -27.08 3.84
CA THR A 186 -14.70 -26.54 5.19
C THR A 186 -13.45 -26.04 5.91
N TRP A 187 -12.33 -26.76 5.81
CA TRP A 187 -11.10 -26.40 6.54
C TRP A 187 -10.32 -25.28 5.84
N LYS A 188 -10.27 -25.25 4.50
CA LYS A 188 -9.68 -24.15 3.73
C LYS A 188 -10.43 -22.84 3.97
N GLN A 189 -11.76 -22.88 4.10
CA GLN A 189 -12.54 -21.71 4.53
C GLN A 189 -12.21 -21.32 5.97
N ARG A 190 -12.12 -22.30 6.86
CA ARG A 190 -11.83 -22.09 8.28
C ARG A 190 -10.48 -21.42 8.50
N ILE A 191 -9.42 -21.83 7.79
CA ILE A 191 -8.10 -21.21 7.96
C ILE A 191 -8.11 -19.74 7.53
N HIS A 192 -8.76 -19.39 6.42
CA HIS A 192 -8.91 -18.00 6.00
C HIS A 192 -9.71 -17.18 7.03
N GLN A 193 -10.76 -17.75 7.62
CA GLN A 193 -11.52 -17.09 8.69
C GLN A 193 -10.64 -16.82 9.91
N ILE A 194 -9.82 -17.79 10.31
CA ILE A 194 -8.94 -17.62 11.47
C ILE A 194 -7.84 -16.60 11.18
N LEU A 195 -7.22 -16.61 9.99
CA LEU A 195 -6.25 -15.60 9.60
C LEU A 195 -6.83 -14.18 9.70
N LEU A 196 -8.08 -13.98 9.27
CA LEU A 196 -8.77 -12.68 9.40
C LEU A 196 -9.08 -12.32 10.85
N GLN A 197 -9.52 -13.29 11.67
CA GLN A 197 -9.78 -13.09 13.10
C GLN A 197 -8.51 -12.84 13.90
N ALA A 198 -7.38 -13.33 13.42
CA ALA A 198 -6.08 -13.17 14.04
C ALA A 198 -5.37 -11.88 13.63
N LEU A 199 -5.85 -11.12 12.65
CA LEU A 199 -5.25 -9.83 12.29
C LEU A 199 -5.26 -8.86 13.49
N PRO A 200 -4.16 -8.12 13.73
CA PRO A 200 -4.21 -6.94 14.61
C PRO A 200 -5.31 -5.98 14.17
N GLN A 201 -5.82 -5.18 15.11
CA GLN A 201 -6.97 -4.32 14.82
C GLN A 201 -6.70 -3.36 13.66
N HIS A 202 -5.53 -2.72 13.65
CA HIS A 202 -5.16 -1.77 12.60
C HIS A 202 -5.13 -2.46 11.22
N SER A 203 -4.51 -3.64 11.14
CA SER A 203 -4.49 -4.46 9.91
C SER A 203 -5.90 -4.89 9.48
N HIS A 204 -6.78 -5.24 10.42
CA HIS A 204 -8.16 -5.60 10.12
C HIS A 204 -8.94 -4.41 9.52
N GLU A 205 -8.75 -3.20 10.03
CA GLU A 205 -9.40 -1.99 9.52
C GLU A 205 -8.89 -1.63 8.11
N LEU A 206 -7.58 -1.73 7.87
CA LEU A 206 -6.99 -1.53 6.54
C LEU A 206 -7.50 -2.56 5.54
N GLN A 207 -7.47 -3.84 5.89
CA GLN A 207 -8.04 -4.94 5.11
C GLN A 207 -9.52 -4.70 4.75
N LEU A 208 -10.34 -4.18 5.67
CA LEU A 208 -11.73 -3.84 5.36
C LEU A 208 -11.84 -2.71 4.32
N LYS A 209 -10.97 -1.70 4.37
CA LYS A 209 -10.90 -0.63 3.35
C LYS A 209 -10.52 -1.19 1.98
N VAL A 210 -9.51 -2.08 1.91
CA VAL A 210 -9.12 -2.79 0.68
C VAL A 210 -10.30 -3.58 0.12
N ARG A 211 -10.97 -4.36 0.98
CA ARG A 211 -12.15 -5.16 0.62
C ARG A 211 -13.29 -4.31 0.08
N GLN A 212 -13.59 -3.16 0.69
CA GLN A 212 -14.63 -2.24 0.23
C GLN A 212 -14.31 -1.67 -1.16
N ARG A 213 -13.05 -1.32 -1.43
CA ARG A 213 -12.62 -0.86 -2.77
C ARG A 213 -12.82 -1.96 -3.82
N PHE A 214 -12.36 -3.17 -3.52
CA PHE A 214 -12.55 -4.32 -4.40
C PHE A 214 -14.04 -4.60 -4.68
N ASP A 215 -14.87 -4.69 -3.64
CA ASP A 215 -16.30 -4.97 -3.79
C ASP A 215 -17.01 -3.88 -4.63
N LYS A 216 -16.64 -2.60 -4.43
CA LYS A 216 -17.14 -1.48 -5.23
C LYS A 216 -16.75 -1.63 -6.70
N ASP A 217 -15.49 -1.93 -6.98
CA ASP A 217 -15.00 -2.08 -8.36
C ASP A 217 -15.61 -3.29 -9.06
N TRP A 218 -15.69 -4.42 -8.36
CA TRP A 218 -16.32 -5.63 -8.89
C TRP A 218 -17.82 -5.43 -9.16
N ALA A 219 -18.53 -4.75 -8.26
CA ALA A 219 -19.93 -4.40 -8.45
C ALA A 219 -20.13 -3.49 -9.67
N ALA A 220 -19.25 -2.50 -9.89
CA ALA A 220 -19.31 -1.63 -11.06
C ALA A 220 -19.15 -2.43 -12.37
N ILE A 221 -18.17 -3.34 -12.43
CA ILE A 221 -17.98 -4.23 -13.58
C ILE A 221 -19.18 -5.16 -13.78
N CYS A 222 -19.73 -5.76 -12.73
CA CYS A 222 -20.90 -6.62 -12.82
C CYS A 222 -22.16 -5.87 -13.32
N SER A 223 -22.38 -4.66 -12.81
CA SER A 223 -23.50 -3.81 -13.22
C SER A 223 -23.40 -3.43 -14.70
N MET A 224 -22.21 -3.01 -15.14
CA MET A 224 -21.99 -2.66 -16.55
C MET A 224 -22.08 -3.88 -17.46
N ARG A 225 -21.52 -5.03 -17.06
CA ARG A 225 -21.62 -6.28 -17.82
C ARG A 225 -23.07 -6.73 -18.02
N SER A 226 -23.91 -6.57 -17.01
CA SER A 226 -25.32 -7.00 -17.07
C SER A 226 -26.18 -6.07 -17.93
N SER A 227 -25.84 -4.78 -17.99
CA SER A 227 -26.64 -3.77 -18.69
C SER A 227 -26.12 -3.42 -20.08
N LYS A 228 -24.80 -3.35 -20.26
CA LYS A 228 -24.10 -2.87 -21.46
C LYS A 228 -22.74 -3.58 -21.64
N PRO A 229 -22.72 -4.90 -21.88
CA PRO A 229 -21.47 -5.67 -21.98
C PRO A 229 -20.52 -5.15 -23.08
N ASP A 230 -21.06 -4.60 -24.15
CA ASP A 230 -20.30 -4.00 -25.27
C ASP A 230 -19.37 -2.85 -24.81
N MET A 231 -19.69 -2.17 -23.71
CA MET A 231 -18.83 -1.11 -23.15
C MET A 231 -17.57 -1.66 -22.46
N LEU A 232 -17.60 -2.92 -22.04
CA LEU A 232 -16.48 -3.63 -21.41
C LEU A 232 -15.68 -4.44 -22.43
N ALA A 233 -16.21 -4.67 -23.63
CA ALA A 233 -15.52 -5.36 -24.70
C ALA A 233 -14.41 -4.50 -25.30
N GLU A 234 -13.42 -5.16 -25.92
CA GLU A 234 -12.40 -4.47 -26.68
C GLU A 234 -12.99 -4.02 -28.04
N PRO A 235 -12.96 -2.73 -28.41
CA PRO A 235 -13.70 -2.24 -29.59
C PRO A 235 -13.36 -2.91 -30.93
N PRO A 236 -12.08 -3.20 -31.27
CA PRO A 236 -11.75 -3.91 -32.50
C PRO A 236 -12.30 -5.35 -32.54
N LEU A 237 -12.26 -6.06 -31.41
CA LEU A 237 -12.82 -7.40 -31.31
C LEU A 237 -14.34 -7.37 -31.36
N LEU A 238 -14.98 -6.43 -30.67
CA LEU A 238 -16.43 -6.23 -30.72
C LEU A 238 -16.91 -5.97 -32.15
N THR A 239 -16.15 -5.22 -32.94
CA THR A 239 -16.49 -4.92 -34.34
C THR A 239 -16.36 -6.15 -35.25
N SER A 240 -15.32 -6.97 -35.03
CA SER A 240 -15.00 -8.10 -35.91
C SER A 240 -15.70 -9.40 -35.52
N ASN A 241 -15.92 -9.63 -34.22
CA ASN A 241 -16.61 -10.79 -33.66
C ASN A 241 -17.33 -10.42 -32.34
N PRO A 242 -18.55 -9.86 -32.43
CA PRO A 242 -19.29 -9.38 -31.27
C PRO A 242 -19.61 -10.45 -30.22
N ASP A 243 -19.92 -11.68 -30.65
CA ASP A 243 -20.30 -12.76 -29.76
C ASP A 243 -19.09 -13.20 -28.91
N LEU A 244 -17.94 -13.42 -29.54
CA LEU A 244 -16.69 -13.72 -28.82
C LEU A 244 -16.29 -12.60 -27.86
N ALA A 245 -16.42 -11.33 -28.29
CA ALA A 245 -16.12 -10.18 -27.45
C ALA A 245 -16.98 -10.17 -26.17
N ARG A 246 -18.28 -10.47 -26.28
CA ARG A 246 -19.19 -10.57 -25.13
C ARG A 246 -18.89 -11.79 -24.29
N ASP A 247 -18.62 -12.94 -24.91
CA ASP A 247 -18.28 -14.18 -24.21
C ASP A 247 -17.03 -14.01 -23.33
N ILE A 248 -16.00 -13.30 -23.83
CA ILE A 248 -14.81 -12.96 -23.05
C ILE A 248 -15.18 -12.15 -21.80
N VAL A 249 -15.99 -11.09 -21.95
CA VAL A 249 -16.45 -10.26 -20.82
C VAL A 249 -17.28 -11.07 -19.82
N HIS A 250 -18.11 -12.00 -20.30
CA HIS A 250 -18.92 -12.88 -19.45
C HIS A 250 -18.10 -13.98 -18.76
N SER A 251 -16.96 -14.38 -19.34
CA SER A 251 -16.06 -15.38 -18.78
C SER A 251 -15.20 -14.86 -17.61
N ILE A 252 -15.15 -13.56 -17.39
CA ILE A 252 -14.42 -12.98 -16.25
C ILE A 252 -15.21 -13.22 -14.97
N ASP A 253 -14.81 -14.19 -14.17
CA ASP A 253 -15.41 -14.43 -12.86
C ASP A 253 -14.75 -13.57 -11.75
N GLN A 254 -15.23 -13.74 -10.52
CA GLN A 254 -14.73 -12.96 -9.37
C GLN A 254 -13.28 -13.30 -9.03
N GLU A 255 -12.84 -14.55 -9.22
CA GLU A 255 -11.49 -15.00 -8.93
C GLU A 255 -10.48 -14.42 -9.95
N LEU A 256 -10.84 -14.43 -11.24
CA LEU A 256 -10.02 -13.82 -12.27
C LEU A 256 -9.94 -12.29 -12.10
N PHE A 257 -11.04 -11.65 -11.71
CA PHE A 257 -11.03 -10.23 -11.42
C PHE A 257 -10.25 -9.90 -10.13
N LEU A 258 -10.32 -10.74 -9.10
CA LEU A 258 -9.48 -10.62 -7.90
C LEU A 258 -8.00 -10.65 -8.27
N TRP A 259 -7.59 -11.65 -9.06
CA TRP A 259 -6.20 -11.77 -9.53
C TRP A 259 -5.75 -10.51 -10.29
N SER A 260 -6.54 -10.02 -11.24
CA SER A 260 -6.14 -8.86 -12.04
C SER A 260 -6.16 -7.57 -11.22
N TRP A 261 -7.12 -7.41 -10.30
CA TRP A 261 -7.22 -6.28 -9.40
C TRP A 261 -6.01 -6.22 -8.45
N LEU A 262 -5.60 -7.36 -7.88
CA LEU A 262 -4.40 -7.44 -7.04
C LEU A 262 -3.12 -7.20 -7.83
N CYS A 263 -3.04 -7.64 -9.09
CA CYS A 263 -1.93 -7.27 -9.98
C CYS A 263 -1.85 -5.75 -10.16
N VAL A 264 -2.97 -5.07 -10.38
CA VAL A 264 -2.99 -3.61 -10.52
C VAL A 264 -2.63 -2.93 -9.19
N ASN A 265 -3.28 -3.30 -8.09
CA ASN A 265 -3.13 -2.67 -6.78
C ASN A 265 -1.68 -2.74 -6.25
N SER A 266 -1.01 -3.87 -6.48
CA SER A 266 0.33 -4.11 -5.92
C SER A 266 1.50 -3.68 -6.82
N ARG A 267 1.26 -3.36 -8.10
CA ARG A 267 2.34 -3.14 -9.09
C ARG A 267 2.26 -1.82 -9.85
N CYS A 268 1.17 -1.09 -9.77
CA CYS A 268 1.12 0.20 -10.45
C CYS A 268 2.03 1.21 -9.76
N VAL A 269 2.65 2.09 -10.56
CA VAL A 269 3.40 3.25 -10.10
C VAL A 269 2.67 4.51 -10.50
N PHE A 270 2.75 5.55 -9.67
CA PHE A 270 2.17 6.85 -10.01
C PHE A 270 2.84 7.41 -11.27
N LEU A 271 2.02 7.97 -12.17
CA LEU A 271 2.49 8.69 -13.35
C LEU A 271 1.47 9.79 -13.61
N PRO A 272 1.87 11.08 -13.71
CA PRO A 272 0.94 12.19 -13.87
C PRO A 272 0.31 12.20 -15.27
N LEU A 273 -0.68 11.33 -15.47
CA LEU A 273 -1.45 11.20 -16.70
C LEU A 273 -2.36 12.42 -16.95
N GLY A 274 -2.44 13.40 -16.07
CA GLY A 274 -3.35 14.56 -16.22
C GLY A 274 -4.82 14.16 -16.17
N LEU A 275 -5.16 13.08 -15.45
CA LEU A 275 -6.53 12.69 -15.16
C LEU A 275 -7.04 13.46 -13.93
N ALA A 276 -8.35 13.69 -13.87
CA ALA A 276 -8.98 14.56 -12.88
C ALA A 276 -8.80 14.03 -11.45
N GLU A 277 -9.03 12.73 -11.25
CA GLU A 277 -8.83 12.09 -9.95
C GLU A 277 -7.37 11.67 -9.81
N HIS A 278 -6.72 12.08 -8.72
CA HIS A 278 -5.32 11.72 -8.45
C HIS A 278 -5.13 10.19 -8.42
N ALA A 279 -6.09 9.47 -7.85
CA ALA A 279 -6.10 8.01 -7.78
C ALA A 279 -6.18 7.31 -9.15
N ASP A 280 -6.49 8.02 -10.25
CA ASP A 280 -6.49 7.45 -11.60
C ASP A 280 -5.15 7.63 -12.33
N ASN A 281 -4.23 8.43 -11.77
CA ASN A 281 -2.96 8.78 -12.39
C ASN A 281 -1.85 7.77 -12.06
N PHE A 282 -1.97 6.56 -12.60
CA PHE A 282 -0.97 5.51 -12.43
C PHE A 282 -0.81 4.67 -13.68
N THR A 283 0.27 3.89 -13.72
CA THR A 283 0.61 2.99 -14.83
C THR A 283 1.17 1.68 -14.33
N LEU A 284 0.97 0.61 -15.09
CA LEU A 284 1.78 -0.61 -14.98
C LEU A 284 3.03 -0.42 -15.83
N ALA A 285 4.19 -0.73 -15.27
CA ALA A 285 5.50 -0.50 -15.87
C ALA A 285 6.27 -1.83 -15.93
N PRO A 286 6.20 -2.57 -17.05
CA PRO A 286 6.86 -3.86 -17.18
C PRO A 286 8.34 -3.80 -16.83
N MET A 287 8.86 -4.84 -16.16
CA MET A 287 10.21 -4.94 -15.58
C MET A 287 10.43 -4.08 -14.35
N LEU A 288 9.99 -2.81 -14.33
CA LEU A 288 10.06 -1.97 -13.12
C LEU A 288 9.22 -2.56 -11.98
N ASP A 289 8.09 -3.19 -12.30
CA ASP A 289 7.18 -3.86 -11.36
C ASP A 289 7.76 -5.11 -10.67
N MET A 290 9.01 -5.48 -11.00
CA MET A 290 9.77 -6.55 -10.34
C MET A 290 10.73 -6.01 -9.26
N ALA A 291 10.90 -4.69 -9.14
CA ALA A 291 11.73 -4.09 -8.09
C ALA A 291 11.02 -4.21 -6.74
N ASN A 292 11.68 -4.77 -5.73
CA ASN A 292 11.11 -4.91 -4.39
C ASN A 292 11.22 -3.62 -3.59
N HIS A 293 10.43 -3.54 -2.52
CA HIS A 293 10.46 -2.43 -1.58
C HIS A 293 11.70 -2.47 -0.67
N THR A 294 12.38 -1.33 -0.51
CA THR A 294 13.29 -1.07 0.61
C THR A 294 12.75 0.04 1.51
N PRO A 295 12.83 -0.10 2.85
CA PRO A 295 12.61 1.02 3.76
C PRO A 295 13.85 1.90 3.93
N ASP A 296 15.02 1.47 3.43
CA ASP A 296 16.29 2.21 3.53
C ASP A 296 16.45 3.19 2.37
N PRO A 297 16.36 4.52 2.61
CA PRO A 297 16.50 5.52 1.56
C PRO A 297 17.86 5.48 0.83
N ALA A 298 18.91 4.94 1.47
CA ALA A 298 20.25 4.86 0.87
C ALA A 298 20.35 3.77 -0.22
N LEU A 299 19.44 2.79 -0.20
CA LEU A 299 19.40 1.70 -1.19
C LEU A 299 18.37 1.96 -2.30
N GLU A 300 17.60 3.03 -2.19
CA GLU A 300 16.50 3.34 -3.10
C GLU A 300 16.99 3.78 -4.48
N CYS A 301 16.77 2.94 -5.49
CA CYS A 301 16.87 3.34 -6.89
C CYS A 301 15.70 4.28 -7.22
N LYS A 302 15.99 5.36 -7.93
CA LYS A 302 15.04 6.43 -8.21
C LYS A 302 14.30 6.18 -9.52
N VAL A 303 12.98 6.25 -9.46
CA VAL A 303 12.10 6.23 -10.64
C VAL A 303 11.79 7.67 -11.05
N ASN A 304 12.27 8.07 -12.23
CA ASN A 304 12.11 9.41 -12.77
C ASN A 304 11.16 9.42 -13.97
N TYR A 305 10.40 10.51 -14.12
CA TYR A 305 9.61 10.76 -15.32
C TYR A 305 10.49 11.38 -16.40
N THR A 306 10.47 10.81 -17.60
CA THR A 306 11.22 11.34 -18.73
C THR A 306 10.40 12.40 -19.48
N GLU A 307 11.06 13.35 -20.15
CA GLU A 307 10.39 14.47 -20.87
C GLU A 307 9.41 13.98 -21.95
N ASP A 308 9.66 12.80 -22.53
CA ASP A 308 8.81 12.14 -23.52
C ASP A 308 7.59 11.42 -22.90
N GLY A 309 7.45 11.40 -21.57
CA GLY A 309 6.33 10.77 -20.86
C GLY A 309 6.54 9.30 -20.51
N GLY A 310 7.80 8.85 -20.53
CA GLY A 310 8.24 7.52 -20.12
C GLY A 310 8.70 7.48 -18.65
N LEU A 311 9.31 6.37 -18.27
CA LEU A 311 9.94 6.16 -16.97
C LEU A 311 11.41 5.78 -17.12
N GLU A 312 12.23 6.19 -16.17
CA GLU A 312 13.62 5.79 -16.04
C GLU A 312 13.90 5.35 -14.62
N LEU A 313 14.59 4.21 -14.45
CA LEU A 313 15.07 3.74 -13.16
C LEU A 313 16.58 3.95 -13.11
N SER A 314 17.05 4.65 -12.08
CA SER A 314 18.48 4.95 -11.89
C SER A 314 18.93 4.53 -10.49
N THR A 315 20.21 4.19 -10.35
CA THR A 315 20.80 3.87 -9.05
C THR A 315 20.75 5.05 -8.07
N PRO A 316 20.88 4.81 -6.75
CA PRO A 316 20.92 5.87 -5.76
C PRO A 316 22.02 6.91 -6.07
N CYS A 317 21.78 8.16 -5.66
CA CYS A 317 22.83 9.18 -5.67
C CYS A 317 23.89 8.82 -4.62
N ALA A 318 25.16 9.08 -4.91
CA ALA A 318 26.20 8.93 -3.90
C ALA A 318 26.10 10.09 -2.91
N ASP A 319 25.93 9.79 -1.62
CA ASP A 319 26.10 10.81 -0.60
C ASP A 319 27.57 11.27 -0.62
N GLN A 320 27.81 12.58 -0.59
CA GLN A 320 29.16 13.16 -0.73
C GLN A 320 30.13 12.67 0.35
N GLN A 321 29.62 12.21 1.50
CA GLN A 321 30.42 11.58 2.55
C GLN A 321 30.86 10.13 2.21
N THR A 322 30.15 9.41 1.35
CA THR A 322 30.42 8.00 1.02
C THR A 322 31.39 7.78 -0.14
N LEU A 323 31.57 8.77 -1.01
CA LEU A 323 32.55 8.72 -2.11
C LEU A 323 34.01 8.73 -1.65
N ALA A 324 34.27 9.17 -0.41
CA ALA A 324 35.64 9.22 0.12
C ALA A 324 36.15 7.85 0.58
N GLU A 325 35.27 6.87 0.82
CA GLU A 325 35.60 5.59 1.46
C GLU A 325 35.09 4.35 0.71
N ARG A 326 34.19 4.48 -0.27
CA ARG A 326 33.75 3.38 -1.14
C ARG A 326 34.47 3.37 -2.49
N GLU A 327 34.67 2.16 -3.02
CA GLU A 327 35.00 1.93 -4.43
C GLU A 327 34.00 2.69 -5.33
N SER A 328 34.37 2.99 -6.59
CA SER A 328 33.60 3.80 -7.55
C SER A 328 32.10 3.44 -7.65
N CYS A 329 31.71 2.21 -7.33
CA CYS A 329 30.36 1.67 -7.49
C CYS A 329 29.44 1.80 -6.25
N VAL A 330 28.14 1.95 -6.49
CA VAL A 330 27.07 1.93 -5.45
C VAL A 330 26.40 0.57 -5.27
N GLY A 331 26.69 -0.40 -6.15
CA GLY A 331 26.19 -1.77 -6.05
C GLY A 331 26.97 -2.73 -6.95
N ASN A 332 27.04 -4.00 -6.56
CA ASN A 332 27.71 -5.07 -7.29
C ASN A 332 26.72 -5.93 -8.09
N ALA A 333 27.27 -6.73 -9.02
CA ALA A 333 26.48 -7.74 -9.71
C ALA A 333 25.84 -8.71 -8.71
N GLY A 334 24.53 -8.91 -8.81
CA GLY A 334 23.75 -9.75 -7.91
C GLY A 334 23.14 -9.02 -6.71
N ASP A 335 23.58 -7.79 -6.40
CA ASP A 335 22.90 -6.97 -5.39
C ASP A 335 21.50 -6.59 -5.88
N GLU A 336 20.55 -6.54 -4.94
CA GLU A 336 19.16 -6.29 -5.24
C GLU A 336 18.90 -4.80 -5.55
N CYS A 337 18.14 -4.56 -6.61
CA CYS A 337 17.71 -3.25 -7.07
C CYS A 337 16.34 -2.95 -6.45
N PHE A 338 16.33 -2.04 -5.48
CA PHE A 338 15.13 -1.69 -4.73
C PHE A 338 14.53 -0.37 -5.17
N ILE A 339 13.22 -0.23 -4.96
CA ILE A 339 12.51 1.05 -4.98
C ILE A 339 11.78 1.26 -3.64
N THR A 340 11.28 2.46 -3.39
CA THR A 340 10.42 2.74 -2.23
C THR A 340 8.97 2.81 -2.68
N TYR A 341 8.12 1.92 -2.16
CA TYR A 341 6.68 1.95 -2.46
C TYR A 341 5.98 3.12 -1.76
N GLY A 342 6.53 3.53 -0.61
CA GLY A 342 6.07 4.64 0.20
C GLY A 342 6.46 4.42 1.67
N PRO A 343 6.26 5.42 2.53
CA PRO A 343 6.46 5.30 3.98
C PRO A 343 5.31 4.51 4.61
N HIS A 344 5.27 3.19 4.35
CA HIS A 344 4.17 2.32 4.77
C HIS A 344 4.52 1.53 6.02
N SER A 345 3.57 1.43 6.95
CA SER A 345 3.62 0.46 8.04
C SER A 345 3.45 -0.97 7.53
N ASN A 346 3.83 -1.95 8.34
CA ASN A 346 3.71 -3.36 7.96
C ASN A 346 2.24 -3.77 7.78
N GLU A 347 1.32 -3.15 8.50
CA GLU A 347 -0.13 -3.37 8.35
C GLU A 347 -0.62 -2.91 6.97
N CYS A 348 -0.10 -1.79 6.48
CA CYS A 348 -0.38 -1.27 5.14
C CYS A 348 0.26 -2.16 4.07
N LEU A 349 1.54 -2.50 4.23
CA LEU A 349 2.26 -3.40 3.31
C LEU A 349 1.57 -4.77 3.18
N LEU A 350 1.08 -5.34 4.28
CA LEU A 350 0.35 -6.60 4.24
C LEU A 350 -0.99 -6.45 3.51
N SER A 351 -1.75 -5.41 3.83
CA SER A 351 -3.10 -5.22 3.29
C SER A 351 -3.10 -4.91 1.79
N GLU A 352 -2.14 -4.11 1.31
CA GLU A 352 -2.09 -3.62 -0.07
C GLU A 352 -1.20 -4.48 -0.98
N TYR A 353 -0.08 -5.02 -0.44
CA TYR A 353 0.96 -5.70 -1.22
C TYR A 353 1.19 -7.16 -0.81
N GLY A 354 0.70 -7.60 0.35
CA GLY A 354 0.79 -9.00 0.79
C GLY A 354 2.12 -9.40 1.44
N PHE A 355 2.88 -8.47 2.01
CA PHE A 355 4.11 -8.78 2.75
C PHE A 355 4.30 -7.85 3.95
N VAL A 356 5.20 -8.21 4.86
CA VAL A 356 5.69 -7.32 5.93
C VAL A 356 7.22 -7.26 5.87
N LEU A 357 7.80 -6.12 6.25
CA LEU A 357 9.24 -5.97 6.41
C LEU A 357 9.72 -6.74 7.64
N PRO A 358 10.95 -7.29 7.66
CA PRO A 358 11.48 -7.98 8.83
C PRO A 358 11.46 -7.15 10.11
N SER A 359 11.24 -7.82 11.25
CA SER A 359 11.29 -7.20 12.59
C SER A 359 12.66 -6.61 12.98
N LYS A 360 13.71 -6.93 12.22
CA LYS A 360 15.07 -6.42 12.38
C LYS A 360 15.61 -6.04 11.01
N LEU A 361 15.69 -4.75 10.78
CA LEU A 361 16.28 -4.10 9.62
C LEU A 361 17.65 -3.54 10.01
N GLN A 362 18.52 -3.43 9.01
CA GLN A 362 19.78 -2.73 9.11
C GLN A 362 19.75 -1.63 8.05
N PHE A 363 19.87 -0.39 8.50
CA PHE A 363 19.92 0.76 7.60
C PHE A 363 21.38 1.15 7.36
N THR A 364 21.67 1.51 6.12
CA THR A 364 22.98 1.96 5.70
C THR A 364 23.33 3.25 6.44
N GLY A 365 24.53 3.30 7.04
CA GLY A 365 25.02 4.49 7.74
C GLY A 365 24.50 4.68 9.18
N GLU A 366 23.64 3.80 9.71
CA GLU A 366 23.22 3.88 11.12
C GLU A 366 24.17 3.14 12.07
N THR A 367 24.51 3.80 13.18
CA THR A 367 25.19 3.16 14.32
C THR A 367 24.24 2.24 15.09
N LEU A 368 24.76 1.09 15.54
CA LEU A 368 24.05 -0.03 16.20
C LEU A 368 23.29 0.29 17.52
N SER A 369 23.14 1.56 17.90
CA SER A 369 22.67 1.99 19.22
C SER A 369 21.15 2.15 19.37
N ALA A 370 20.37 2.11 18.27
CA ALA A 370 18.91 2.22 18.36
C ALA A 370 18.29 1.02 19.09
N LYS A 371 17.37 1.28 20.03
CA LYS A 371 16.55 0.27 20.71
C LYS A 371 15.55 -0.35 19.73
N TRP A 372 14.96 0.47 18.88
CA TRP A 372 14.09 0.00 17.80
C TRP A 372 14.91 -0.42 16.57
N LYS A 373 14.63 -1.62 16.05
CA LYS A 373 15.30 -2.17 14.86
C LYS A 373 14.33 -2.56 13.75
N GLY A 374 13.04 -2.34 13.91
CA GLY A 374 12.04 -2.63 12.88
C GLY A 374 11.94 -1.50 11.85
N SER A 375 10.85 -1.49 11.08
CA SER A 375 10.57 -0.40 10.15
C SER A 375 10.43 0.94 10.88
N ARG A 376 10.96 2.02 10.29
CA ARG A 376 10.81 3.39 10.82
C ARG A 376 9.39 3.94 10.65
N TYR A 377 8.56 3.27 9.86
CA TYR A 377 7.21 3.67 9.51
C TYR A 377 6.13 2.88 10.27
N VAL A 378 6.49 2.16 11.33
CA VAL A 378 5.51 1.43 12.15
C VAL A 378 4.61 2.42 12.90
N ASP A 379 3.31 2.16 12.83
CA ASP A 379 2.28 2.91 13.53
C ASP A 379 1.18 1.99 14.06
N ILE A 380 0.81 2.18 15.34
CA ILE A 380 -0.28 1.42 15.95
C ILE A 380 -1.41 2.37 16.29
N GLN A 381 -2.57 2.12 15.71
CA GLN A 381 -3.76 2.94 15.86
C GLN A 381 -4.45 2.69 17.22
N PHE A 382 -4.84 3.78 17.89
CA PHE A 382 -5.41 3.85 19.24
C PHE A 382 -6.82 4.45 19.27
N ASP A 383 -7.48 4.60 18.11
CA ASP A 383 -8.76 5.30 18.02
C ASP A 383 -9.83 4.74 18.94
N LYS A 384 -9.96 3.40 19.00
CA LYS A 384 -10.95 2.74 19.86
C LYS A 384 -10.62 2.88 21.35
N GLU A 385 -9.34 2.82 21.70
CA GLU A 385 -8.85 2.99 23.05
C GLU A 385 -9.14 4.40 23.58
N VAL A 386 -8.88 5.42 22.75
CA VAL A 386 -9.15 6.83 23.08
C VAL A 386 -10.66 7.11 23.13
N GLU A 387 -11.43 6.60 22.17
CA GLU A 387 -12.88 6.71 22.19
C GLU A 387 -13.46 6.10 23.46
N ALA A 388 -13.09 4.85 23.79
CA ALA A 388 -13.55 4.17 25.00
C ALA A 388 -13.14 4.91 26.29
N LEU A 389 -11.92 5.45 26.34
CA LEU A 389 -11.43 6.26 27.46
C LEU A 389 -12.31 7.49 27.68
N LEU A 390 -12.59 8.26 26.63
CA LEU A 390 -13.38 9.48 26.74
C LEU A 390 -14.85 9.16 27.01
N THR A 391 -15.45 8.18 26.34
CA THR A 391 -16.83 7.76 26.61
C THR A 391 -17.03 7.34 28.07
N ALA A 392 -16.04 6.71 28.70
CA ALA A 392 -16.10 6.34 30.12
C ALA A 392 -16.18 7.55 31.07
N GLN A 393 -15.85 8.76 30.61
CA GLN A 393 -16.00 10.02 31.36
C GLN A 393 -17.41 10.62 31.25
N GLY A 394 -18.36 9.95 30.57
CA GLY A 394 -19.74 10.39 30.44
C GLY A 394 -19.89 11.71 29.68
N LYS A 395 -20.76 12.60 30.17
CA LYS A 395 -21.06 13.90 29.50
C LYS A 395 -19.83 14.79 29.30
N GLU A 396 -18.88 14.73 30.22
CA GLU A 396 -17.62 15.45 30.09
C GLU A 396 -16.80 14.88 28.93
N GLY A 397 -16.73 13.56 28.84
CA GLY A 397 -16.09 12.85 27.74
C GLY A 397 -16.68 13.21 26.38
N GLU A 398 -18.00 13.24 26.26
CA GLU A 398 -18.70 13.67 25.04
C GLU A 398 -18.28 15.09 24.63
N ALA A 399 -18.22 16.03 25.57
CA ALA A 399 -17.76 17.39 25.31
C ALA A 399 -16.29 17.45 24.85
N LYS A 400 -15.42 16.60 25.41
CA LYS A 400 -14.01 16.48 24.98
C LYS A 400 -13.89 15.91 23.56
N ILE A 401 -14.69 14.91 23.21
CA ILE A 401 -14.75 14.36 21.84
C ILE A 401 -15.17 15.45 20.86
N GLU A 402 -16.26 16.18 21.14
CA GLU A 402 -16.72 17.29 20.30
C GLU A 402 -15.63 18.37 20.16
N LEU A 403 -14.91 18.66 21.23
CA LEU A 403 -13.82 19.64 21.20
C LEU A 403 -12.68 19.17 20.29
N LEU A 404 -12.20 17.94 20.43
CA LEU A 404 -11.18 17.36 19.56
C LEU A 404 -11.61 17.38 18.09
N GLN A 405 -12.86 17.01 17.81
CA GLN A 405 -13.43 17.08 16.45
C GLN A 405 -13.42 18.50 15.91
N SER A 406 -13.87 19.47 16.72
CA SER A 406 -13.94 20.89 16.32
C SER A 406 -12.56 21.51 16.03
N ARG A 407 -11.50 20.97 16.65
CA ARG A 407 -10.12 21.43 16.48
C ARG A 407 -9.32 20.60 15.47
N GLY A 408 -9.91 19.55 14.90
CA GLY A 408 -9.24 18.69 13.91
C GLY A 408 -8.23 17.70 14.51
N TYR A 409 -8.38 17.37 15.79
CA TYR A 409 -7.53 16.44 16.54
C TYR A 409 -8.27 15.13 16.91
N TRP A 410 -9.37 14.81 16.23
CA TRP A 410 -10.11 13.55 16.42
C TRP A 410 -9.65 12.49 15.42
N GLU A 411 -9.59 11.23 15.87
CA GLU A 411 -9.10 10.06 15.12
C GLU A 411 -7.64 10.19 14.65
N GLU A 412 -7.13 9.13 14.01
CA GLU A 412 -5.72 9.00 13.61
C GLU A 412 -4.78 9.12 14.82
N PHE A 413 -5.22 8.61 15.97
CA PHE A 413 -4.41 8.48 17.15
C PHE A 413 -3.49 7.29 16.96
N THR A 414 -2.18 7.53 16.99
CA THR A 414 -1.18 6.49 16.76
C THR A 414 -0.06 6.58 17.78
N ILE A 415 0.65 5.48 17.97
CA ILE A 415 1.91 5.44 18.71
C ILE A 415 3.03 4.93 17.80
N HIS A 416 4.25 5.40 18.04
CA HIS A 416 5.39 5.17 17.16
C HIS A 416 6.64 4.76 17.95
N PRO A 417 7.39 3.74 17.50
CA PRO A 417 8.67 3.39 18.10
C PRO A 417 9.84 4.27 17.60
N TYR A 418 9.64 5.00 16.50
CA TYR A 418 10.64 5.82 15.83
C TYR A 418 10.04 7.18 15.41
N PRO A 419 10.81 8.30 15.46
CA PRO A 419 12.13 8.43 16.09
C PRO A 419 12.12 8.11 17.58
N GLU A 420 13.30 7.82 18.13
CA GLU A 420 13.44 7.64 19.58
C GLU A 420 13.50 9.00 20.30
N PRO A 421 12.96 9.11 21.53
CA PRO A 421 12.25 8.06 22.27
C PRO A 421 10.89 7.73 21.63
N ALA A 422 10.41 6.49 21.84
CA ALA A 422 9.10 6.06 21.37
C ALA A 422 7.99 6.94 21.95
N HIS A 423 7.05 7.38 21.12
CA HIS A 423 6.15 8.50 21.45
C HIS A 423 4.74 8.33 20.86
N PRO A 424 3.73 8.97 21.46
CA PRO A 424 2.41 9.15 20.85
C PRO A 424 2.45 10.14 19.68
N SER A 425 1.51 10.04 18.75
CA SER A 425 1.40 10.97 17.64
C SER A 425 0.98 12.37 18.09
N HIS A 426 1.26 13.37 17.25
CA HIS A 426 0.85 14.76 17.47
C HIS A 426 -0.67 14.93 17.65
N ARG A 427 -1.48 13.97 17.19
CA ARG A 427 -2.93 13.96 17.44
C ARG A 427 -3.28 13.35 18.80
N LEU A 428 -2.56 12.30 19.21
CA LEU A 428 -2.79 11.62 20.47
C LEU A 428 -2.36 12.46 21.68
N ILE A 429 -1.28 13.25 21.57
CA ILE A 429 -0.80 14.12 22.66
C ILE A 429 -1.91 15.07 23.16
N PRO A 430 -2.56 15.91 22.32
CA PRO A 430 -3.70 16.72 22.73
C PRO A 430 -4.86 15.95 23.35
N ALA A 431 -5.17 14.75 22.82
CA ALA A 431 -6.25 13.92 23.34
C ALA A 431 -5.95 13.40 24.74
N LEU A 432 -4.72 12.96 25.02
CA LEU A 432 -4.27 12.53 26.35
C LEU A 432 -4.28 13.68 27.35
N ARG A 433 -3.74 14.85 26.96
CA ARG A 433 -3.74 16.06 27.79
C ARG A 433 -5.16 16.48 28.14
N LEU A 434 -6.08 16.47 27.17
CA LEU A 434 -7.50 16.80 27.40
C LEU A 434 -8.21 15.77 28.28
N ALA A 435 -7.93 14.47 28.05
CA ALA A 435 -8.48 13.40 28.87
C ALA A 435 -8.08 13.53 30.35
N ALA A 436 -6.88 14.05 30.62
CA ALA A 436 -6.33 14.30 31.95
C ALA A 436 -6.84 15.60 32.65
N LEU A 437 -7.66 16.40 31.97
CA LEU A 437 -8.32 17.58 32.56
C LEU A 437 -9.67 17.21 33.17
N GLY A 438 -10.06 17.92 34.23
CA GLY A 438 -11.46 17.98 34.67
C GLY A 438 -12.11 19.20 34.03
N MET A 439 -13.13 19.01 33.20
CA MET A 439 -14.02 20.10 32.80
C MET A 439 -14.91 20.41 33.98
N ASN A 440 -14.44 21.30 34.87
CA ASN A 440 -15.29 21.86 35.89
C ASN A 440 -16.55 22.39 35.21
N ALA A 441 -17.72 21.86 35.57
CA ALA A 441 -18.99 22.44 35.19
C ALA A 441 -18.89 23.92 35.57
N ALA A 442 -18.87 24.81 34.56
CA ALA A 442 -18.93 26.23 34.80
C ALA A 442 -20.08 26.44 35.78
N LYS A 443 -19.76 26.92 36.99
CA LYS A 443 -20.77 27.32 37.97
C LYS A 443 -21.80 28.13 37.21
N GLU A 444 -23.06 27.73 37.32
CA GLU A 444 -24.22 28.46 36.81
C GLU A 444 -24.10 29.93 37.24
N GLY A 445 -23.62 30.75 36.32
CA GLY A 445 -23.36 32.17 36.49
C GLY A 445 -23.51 32.77 35.11
N GLY A 446 -24.63 33.44 34.90
CA GLY A 446 -25.13 33.86 33.59
C GLY A 446 -24.07 34.54 32.71
N GLY A 447 -23.73 33.89 31.61
CA GLY A 447 -22.94 34.44 30.51
C GLY A 447 -23.24 33.63 29.27
N SER A 448 -23.66 34.29 28.20
CA SER A 448 -24.36 33.68 27.05
C SER A 448 -23.62 32.49 26.44
N ALA A 449 -24.31 31.35 26.35
CA ALA A 449 -23.92 30.21 25.53
C ALA A 449 -23.65 30.65 24.08
N GLN A 450 -22.39 30.68 23.67
CA GLN A 450 -22.04 30.77 22.26
C GLN A 450 -22.38 29.43 21.60
N LYS A 451 -23.49 29.41 20.85
CA LYS A 451 -23.85 28.30 19.98
C LYS A 451 -22.74 28.09 18.94
N VAL A 452 -21.94 27.04 19.09
CA VAL A 452 -21.03 26.59 18.04
C VAL A 452 -21.87 25.88 16.97
N ALA A 453 -21.76 26.36 15.73
CA ALA A 453 -22.54 25.88 14.60
C ALA A 453 -22.13 24.44 14.23
N LYS A 454 -23.12 23.59 13.98
CA LYS A 454 -22.92 22.26 13.38
C LYS A 454 -22.36 22.41 11.97
N THR A 455 -21.05 22.25 11.80
CA THR A 455 -20.43 22.06 10.48
C THR A 455 -20.17 20.58 10.25
N LYS A 456 -20.81 20.03 9.21
CA LYS A 456 -20.52 18.69 8.68
C LYS A 456 -19.05 18.62 8.26
N ALA A 457 -18.38 17.55 8.66
CA ALA A 457 -17.01 17.24 8.27
C ALA A 457 -16.88 17.13 6.73
N GLN A 458 -15.90 17.85 6.19
CA GLN A 458 -15.32 17.64 4.86
C GLN A 458 -13.81 17.46 5.09
N PRO A 459 -13.15 16.48 4.45
CA PRO A 459 -11.71 16.31 4.58
C PRO A 459 -10.99 17.50 3.93
N GLY A 460 -10.01 18.09 4.62
CA GLY A 460 -9.04 19.02 4.00
C GLY A 460 -9.24 20.53 4.22
N VAL A 461 -9.85 21.00 5.31
CA VAL A 461 -9.94 22.45 5.60
C VAL A 461 -8.79 22.92 6.50
N LYS A 462 -7.99 23.84 5.97
CA LYS A 462 -6.90 24.55 6.67
C LYS A 462 -7.43 25.41 7.83
N SER A 463 -6.67 25.40 8.92
CA SER A 463 -6.62 26.34 10.08
C SER A 463 -7.65 27.48 10.09
N GLY A 464 -8.58 27.41 11.04
CA GLY A 464 -9.52 28.48 11.36
C GLY A 464 -8.83 29.74 11.90
N LYS A 465 -9.46 30.90 11.66
CA LYS A 465 -8.98 32.25 11.98
C LYS A 465 -8.50 32.43 13.43
N LYS A 466 -7.34 33.09 13.58
CA LYS A 466 -6.77 33.60 14.85
C LYS A 466 -7.74 34.56 15.56
N LEU A 467 -8.04 34.30 16.83
CA LEU A 467 -8.69 35.25 17.74
C LEU A 467 -7.61 36.08 18.49
N PRO A 468 -7.84 37.38 18.76
CA PRO A 468 -6.86 38.23 19.42
C PRO A 468 -6.78 38.00 20.94
N TYR A 469 -5.55 38.11 21.46
CA TYR A 469 -5.11 37.83 22.82
C TYR A 469 -5.48 38.93 23.83
N ASN A 470 -5.94 38.55 25.03
CA ASN A 470 -6.13 39.43 26.19
C ASN A 470 -5.36 38.86 27.39
N ALA A 471 -4.44 39.65 27.95
CA ALA A 471 -3.32 39.15 28.75
C ALA A 471 -3.53 39.04 30.28
N ASN A 472 -4.75 39.13 30.82
CA ASN A 472 -4.93 39.34 32.28
C ASN A 472 -6.13 38.59 32.91
N VAL A 473 -6.17 37.26 32.83
CA VAL A 473 -7.03 36.41 33.68
C VAL A 473 -6.25 35.12 33.98
N GLU A 474 -6.33 34.60 35.22
CA GLU A 474 -5.89 33.24 35.54
C GLU A 474 -6.46 32.28 34.50
N THR A 475 -5.62 31.80 33.59
CA THR A 475 -6.07 31.00 32.45
C THR A 475 -6.50 29.64 32.97
N SER A 476 -7.78 29.31 32.77
CA SER A 476 -8.32 27.96 32.99
C SER A 476 -7.40 26.92 32.34
N ASP A 477 -7.25 25.73 32.92
CA ASP A 477 -6.41 24.67 32.33
C ASP A 477 -6.88 24.29 30.91
N LEU A 478 -8.16 24.51 30.60
CA LEU A 478 -8.67 24.37 29.24
C LEU A 478 -8.08 25.42 28.28
N ALA A 479 -7.92 26.67 28.73
CA ALA A 479 -7.27 27.72 27.92
C ALA A 479 -5.79 27.42 27.71
N LYS A 480 -5.09 26.92 28.74
CA LYS A 480 -3.70 26.45 28.62
C LYS A 480 -3.59 25.29 27.63
N TRP A 481 -4.55 24.35 27.65
CA TRP A 481 -4.62 23.27 26.67
C TRP A 481 -4.81 23.80 25.25
N GLU A 482 -5.68 24.78 25.03
CA GLU A 482 -5.83 25.42 23.70
C GLU A 482 -4.55 26.12 23.24
N GLU A 483 -3.81 26.76 24.16
CA GLU A 483 -2.50 27.36 23.88
C GLU A 483 -1.48 26.31 23.41
N THR A 484 -1.55 25.06 23.90
CA THR A 484 -0.67 23.98 23.43
C THR A 484 -0.91 23.59 21.97
N LEU A 485 -2.15 23.65 21.49
CA LEU A 485 -2.50 23.30 20.10
C LEU A 485 -1.91 24.28 19.07
N THR A 486 -1.57 25.48 19.53
CA THR A 486 -1.07 26.58 18.69
C THR A 486 0.41 26.86 18.89
N GLY A 487 1.06 26.13 19.81
CA GLY A 487 2.47 26.32 20.17
C GLY A 487 2.75 27.58 20.99
N TYR A 488 1.72 28.27 21.52
CA TYR A 488 1.93 29.38 22.47
C TYR A 488 2.46 28.89 23.82
N ARG A 489 2.30 27.59 24.10
CA ARG A 489 2.73 26.92 25.32
C ARG A 489 3.13 25.48 24.97
N GLU A 490 4.14 24.96 25.65
CA GLU A 490 4.62 23.58 25.42
C GLU A 490 3.74 22.52 26.12
N LYS A 491 3.41 22.76 27.41
CA LYS A 491 2.63 21.85 28.27
C LYS A 491 1.53 22.57 29.02
N VAL A 492 0.46 21.86 29.41
CA VAL A 492 -0.65 22.46 30.18
C VAL A 492 -0.21 22.78 31.62
N SER A 493 0.31 21.78 32.34
CA SER A 493 1.00 21.85 33.63
C SER A 493 1.80 20.56 33.84
N ASP A 494 2.71 20.53 34.81
CA ASP A 494 3.46 19.31 35.14
C ASP A 494 2.53 18.18 35.58
N GLU A 495 1.53 18.48 36.39
CA GLU A 495 0.55 17.50 36.86
C GLU A 495 -0.36 16.99 35.73
N ASN A 496 -0.61 17.80 34.70
CA ASN A 496 -1.36 17.34 33.52
C ASN A 496 -0.52 16.39 32.67
N GLU A 497 0.77 16.69 32.46
CA GLU A 497 1.67 15.79 31.75
C GLU A 497 1.79 14.46 32.50
N GLU A 498 2.03 14.45 33.81
CA GLU A 498 2.11 13.22 34.61
C GLU A 498 0.86 12.34 34.45
N ARG A 499 -0.32 12.96 34.47
CA ARG A 499 -1.60 12.27 34.24
C ARG A 499 -1.75 11.77 32.80
N ALA A 500 -1.38 12.56 31.80
CA ALA A 500 -1.43 12.16 30.40
C ALA A 500 -0.50 10.96 30.12
N HIS A 501 0.70 10.95 30.72
CA HIS A 501 1.62 9.82 30.72
C HIS A 501 1.05 8.59 31.41
N ALA A 502 0.46 8.74 32.60
CA ALA A 502 -0.20 7.63 33.29
C ALA A 502 -1.34 7.02 32.45
N ILE A 503 -2.14 7.86 31.78
CA ILE A 503 -3.19 7.39 30.86
C ILE A 503 -2.57 6.59 29.71
N LEU A 504 -1.52 7.07 29.05
CA LEU A 504 -0.87 6.36 27.95
C LEU A 504 -0.33 4.99 28.38
N VAL A 505 0.29 4.92 29.58
CA VAL A 505 0.74 3.66 30.18
C VAL A 505 -0.43 2.68 30.35
N ASP A 506 -1.55 3.15 30.88
CA ASP A 506 -2.74 2.33 31.08
C ASP A 506 -3.34 1.84 29.76
N LEU A 507 -3.40 2.70 28.74
CA LEU A 507 -3.86 2.31 27.41
C LEU A 507 -2.96 1.23 26.81
N CYS A 508 -1.63 1.39 26.89
CA CYS A 508 -0.67 0.40 26.41
C CYS A 508 -0.84 -0.94 27.14
N ASN A 509 -0.97 -0.93 28.47
CA ASN A 509 -1.15 -2.16 29.26
C ASN A 509 -2.47 -2.87 28.92
N LYS A 510 -3.58 -2.12 28.81
CA LYS A 510 -4.88 -2.68 28.43
C LYS A 510 -4.85 -3.32 27.05
N ARG A 511 -4.22 -2.64 26.07
CA ARG A 511 -4.07 -3.17 24.72
C ARG A 511 -3.33 -4.51 24.71
N ARG A 512 -2.20 -4.61 25.42
CA ARG A 512 -1.41 -5.85 25.54
C ARG A 512 -2.16 -7.00 26.22
N MET A 513 -3.00 -6.69 27.21
CA MET A 513 -3.85 -7.69 27.85
C MET A 513 -4.91 -8.24 26.88
N ASN A 514 -5.47 -7.38 26.02
CA ASN A 514 -6.48 -7.79 25.03
C ASN A 514 -5.90 -8.62 23.88
N SER A 515 -4.58 -8.58 23.64
CA SER A 515 -3.89 -9.40 22.62
C SER A 515 -3.93 -10.91 22.91
N GLU A 516 -4.34 -11.35 24.11
CA GLU A 516 -4.45 -12.79 24.46
C GLU A 516 -5.40 -13.55 23.53
N GLN A 517 -6.54 -12.93 23.17
CA GLN A 517 -7.50 -13.56 22.27
C GLN A 517 -6.90 -13.77 20.87
N ALA A 518 -6.10 -12.82 20.38
CA ALA A 518 -5.43 -12.96 19.10
C ALA A 518 -4.36 -14.06 19.12
N ARG A 519 -3.62 -14.21 20.23
CA ARG A 519 -2.68 -15.32 20.43
C ARG A 519 -3.36 -16.68 20.41
N GLN A 520 -4.55 -16.80 21.02
CA GLN A 520 -5.36 -18.02 20.95
C GLN A 520 -5.79 -18.35 19.52
N SER A 521 -6.28 -17.36 18.76
CA SER A 521 -6.64 -17.54 17.35
C SER A 521 -5.44 -17.98 16.49
N LEU A 522 -4.25 -17.41 16.74
CA LEU A 522 -3.02 -17.80 16.05
C LEU A 522 -2.62 -19.26 16.36
N ALA A 523 -2.73 -19.69 17.62
CA ALA A 523 -2.46 -21.06 18.01
C ALA A 523 -3.46 -22.05 17.38
N GLU A 524 -4.74 -21.66 17.24
CA GLU A 524 -5.74 -22.45 16.51
C GLU A 524 -5.34 -22.61 15.02
N ALA A 525 -4.92 -21.54 14.36
CA ALA A 525 -4.46 -21.58 12.97
C ALA A 525 -3.23 -22.49 12.80
N GLU A 526 -2.26 -22.42 13.71
CA GLU A 526 -1.09 -23.31 13.71
C GLU A 526 -1.49 -24.78 13.82
N ALA A 527 -2.38 -25.11 14.76
CA ALA A 527 -2.85 -26.47 14.97
C ALA A 527 -3.62 -27.01 13.76
N LEU A 528 -4.46 -26.18 13.13
CA LEU A 528 -5.19 -26.55 11.91
C LEU A 528 -4.25 -26.78 10.72
N LEU A 529 -3.25 -25.92 10.52
CA LEU A 529 -2.23 -26.15 9.50
C LEU A 529 -1.49 -27.46 9.75
N PHE A 530 -1.00 -27.67 10.97
CA PHE A 530 -0.25 -28.89 11.32
C PHE A 530 -1.07 -30.17 11.15
N SER A 531 -2.34 -30.16 11.56
CA SER A 531 -3.23 -31.33 11.40
C SER A 531 -3.57 -31.63 9.94
N SER A 532 -3.68 -30.61 9.09
CA SER A 532 -3.94 -30.78 7.65
C SER A 532 -2.76 -31.45 6.91
N VAL A 533 -1.52 -31.15 7.33
CA VAL A 533 -0.28 -31.74 6.78
C VAL A 533 -0.23 -33.26 6.96
N ASN A 534 -0.84 -33.79 8.03
CA ASN A 534 -0.84 -35.22 8.32
C ASN A 534 -1.87 -36.04 7.51
N HIS A 535 -2.82 -35.38 6.83
CA HIS A 535 -3.95 -36.07 6.19
C HIS A 535 -3.98 -35.98 4.67
N LEU A 536 -3.36 -34.97 4.06
CA LEU A 536 -3.40 -34.71 2.63
C LEU A 536 -2.02 -34.18 2.22
N GLY A 537 -1.36 -34.83 1.26
CA GLY A 537 -0.01 -34.48 0.81
C GLY A 537 0.18 -32.99 0.52
N ILE A 538 1.43 -32.54 0.51
CA ILE A 538 1.82 -31.12 0.42
C ILE A 538 1.20 -30.47 -0.84
N GLU A 539 0.10 -29.73 -0.65
CA GLU A 539 -0.51 -28.89 -1.68
C GLU A 539 0.23 -27.54 -1.74
N GLN A 540 0.37 -26.95 -2.93
CA GLN A 540 0.97 -25.63 -3.15
C GLN A 540 0.31 -24.53 -2.28
N ASP A 541 -0.97 -24.68 -1.97
CA ASP A 541 -1.74 -23.79 -1.09
C ASP A 541 -1.19 -23.73 0.36
N GLN A 542 -0.54 -24.80 0.84
CA GLN A 542 -0.07 -24.89 2.23
C GLN A 542 1.08 -23.92 2.53
N GLU A 543 1.98 -23.70 1.58
CA GLU A 543 3.08 -22.76 1.75
C GLU A 543 2.59 -21.32 1.85
N GLY A 544 1.58 -20.97 1.03
CA GLY A 544 0.91 -19.67 1.08
C GLY A 544 0.31 -19.39 2.47
N TRP A 545 -0.45 -20.33 3.02
CA TRP A 545 -1.04 -20.15 4.36
C TRP A 545 -0.01 -20.13 5.49
N ALA A 546 1.04 -20.97 5.42
CA ALA A 546 2.11 -20.95 6.41
C ALA A 546 2.82 -19.59 6.42
N ARG A 547 3.09 -19.01 5.24
CA ARG A 547 3.62 -17.65 5.10
C ARG A 547 2.64 -16.62 5.68
N SER A 548 1.37 -16.65 5.29
CA SER A 548 0.33 -15.76 5.82
C SER A 548 0.29 -15.75 7.34
N LEU A 549 0.28 -16.94 7.96
CA LEU A 549 0.27 -17.07 9.41
C LEU A 549 1.54 -16.49 10.06
N ALA A 550 2.71 -16.68 9.45
CA ALA A 550 3.96 -16.09 9.92
C ALA A 550 3.93 -14.56 9.87
N LEU A 551 3.38 -13.96 8.81
CA LEU A 551 3.21 -12.51 8.69
C LEU A 551 2.29 -11.97 9.79
N VAL A 552 1.14 -12.61 10.04
CA VAL A 552 0.21 -12.18 11.11
C VAL A 552 0.85 -12.26 12.49
N LYS A 553 1.59 -13.34 12.80
CA LYS A 553 2.35 -13.44 14.07
C LYS A 553 3.39 -12.35 14.20
N GLN A 554 4.08 -12.02 13.13
CA GLN A 554 5.10 -10.99 13.16
C GLN A 554 4.48 -9.63 13.53
N LEU A 555 3.32 -9.28 12.96
CA LEU A 555 2.62 -8.05 13.29
C LEU A 555 2.24 -7.97 14.78
N HIS A 556 1.76 -9.06 15.38
CA HIS A 556 1.48 -9.10 16.83
C HIS A 556 2.74 -8.90 17.68
N ASN A 557 3.84 -9.55 17.31
CA ASN A 557 5.11 -9.38 18.01
C ASN A 557 5.62 -7.93 17.88
N GLU A 558 5.46 -7.33 16.70
CA GLU A 558 5.79 -5.93 16.45
C GLU A 558 4.94 -5.01 17.34
N GLU A 559 3.62 -5.18 17.34
CA GLU A 559 2.67 -4.40 18.14
C GLU A 559 3.03 -4.46 19.64
N GLU A 560 3.30 -5.65 20.19
CA GLU A 560 3.69 -5.84 21.59
C GLU A 560 4.98 -5.11 21.96
N VAL A 561 5.99 -5.11 21.09
CA VAL A 561 7.27 -4.43 21.35
C VAL A 561 7.08 -2.92 21.36
N VAL A 562 6.32 -2.37 20.40
CA VAL A 562 6.04 -0.92 20.36
C VAL A 562 5.22 -0.49 21.56
N LEU A 563 4.17 -1.24 21.94
CA LEU A 563 3.37 -0.97 23.13
C LEU A 563 4.24 -0.95 24.40
N TRP A 564 5.22 -1.84 24.48
CA TRP A 564 6.18 -1.83 25.59
C TRP A 564 7.11 -0.62 25.55
N LEU A 565 7.71 -0.28 24.39
CA LEU A 565 8.62 0.85 24.25
C LEU A 565 7.94 2.19 24.58
N VAL A 566 6.75 2.42 24.03
CA VAL A 566 5.96 3.64 24.25
C VAL A 566 5.47 3.69 25.70
N GLY A 567 4.98 2.57 26.23
CA GLY A 567 4.60 2.49 27.64
C GLY A 567 5.77 2.73 28.60
N GLN A 568 6.99 2.31 28.23
CA GLN A 568 8.19 2.57 29.03
C GLN A 568 8.62 4.03 28.94
N ALA A 569 8.66 4.62 27.74
CA ALA A 569 8.94 6.05 27.55
C ALA A 569 7.95 6.93 28.32
N ALA A 570 6.66 6.56 28.32
CA ALA A 570 5.65 7.25 29.10
C ALA A 570 5.87 7.13 30.62
N LYS A 571 6.29 5.96 31.12
CA LYS A 571 6.64 5.79 32.55
C LYS A 571 7.85 6.64 32.95
N ASP A 572 8.82 6.74 32.04
CA ASP A 572 10.05 7.51 32.24
C ASP A 572 9.81 9.03 32.10
N GLN A 573 8.57 9.46 31.83
CA GLN A 573 8.19 10.86 31.57
C GLN A 573 9.03 11.49 30.45
N ALA A 574 9.30 10.70 29.41
CA ALA A 574 10.02 11.19 28.24
C ALA A 574 9.19 12.28 27.54
N GLU A 575 9.85 13.39 27.21
CA GLU A 575 9.23 14.50 26.49
C GLU A 575 8.73 14.06 25.10
N TRP A 576 7.57 14.58 24.69
CA TRP A 576 6.92 14.27 23.40
C TRP A 576 6.35 15.50 22.68
#